data_AF-A0A380JNN1-F1
#
_entry.id   AF-A0A380JNN1-F1
#
_cell.length_a   1.000
_cell.length_b   1.000
_cell.length_c   1.000
_cell.angle_alpha   90.00
_cell.angle_beta   90.00
_cell.angle_gamma   90.00
#
_symmetry.space_group_name_H-M   'P 1'
#
loop_
_entity.id
_entity.type
_entity.pdbx_description
1 polymer ?
#
loop_
_entity_poly.entity_id
_entity_poly.type
_entity_poly.pdbx_seq_one_letter_code
_entity_poly.pdbx_strand_id
1 'polypeptide(L)'
;MKRKEVLELVVKGESQELINEKIKLIEAEESIYERLERLFPGYFGQMLFAAYQPFLNEPLEKDEKEAFEKYVNYLDNLPSLQLSKDEQDYIEKISSTFDMQTLKKVNKDKINAIENVEEWLKENNNVISQYEQYKNSEEYQNSLMKQIQDKLQNFMKDNKYYEIAIPLIRKFSTSYDEYYEKLLKANEIYLDMKK
;
A
#
# COMPACT_ATOMS: atom_id res chain seq x y z
N MET A 1 -23.56 -11.79 2.73
CA MET A 1 -25.02 -11.82 2.47
C MET A 1 -25.35 -11.33 1.06
N LYS A 2 -25.00 -10.09 0.68
CA LYS A 2 -25.36 -9.50 -0.63
C LYS A 2 -24.84 -10.25 -1.88
N ARG A 3 -23.60 -10.75 -1.87
CA ARG A 3 -23.04 -11.52 -3.01
C ARG A 3 -23.63 -12.93 -3.16
N LYS A 4 -24.16 -13.53 -2.08
CA LYS A 4 -24.89 -14.80 -2.14
C LYS A 4 -26.21 -14.63 -2.89
N GLU A 5 -26.89 -13.51 -2.68
CA GLU A 5 -28.11 -13.15 -3.42
C GLU A 5 -27.83 -13.03 -4.92
N VAL A 6 -26.69 -12.46 -5.33
CA VAL A 6 -26.29 -12.40 -6.75
C VAL A 6 -26.09 -13.79 -7.34
N LEU A 7 -25.43 -14.70 -6.62
CA LEU A 7 -25.27 -16.09 -7.05
C LEU A 7 -26.62 -16.81 -7.16
N GLU A 8 -27.57 -16.52 -6.28
CA GLU A 8 -28.93 -17.05 -6.37
C GLU A 8 -29.67 -16.51 -7.61
N LEU A 9 -29.50 -15.24 -7.99
CA LEU A 9 -30.06 -14.69 -9.23
C LEU A 9 -29.47 -15.39 -10.47
N VAL A 10 -28.16 -15.65 -10.47
CA VAL A 10 -27.48 -16.39 -11.55
C VAL A 10 -28.03 -17.83 -11.65
N VAL A 11 -28.15 -18.53 -10.52
CA VAL A 11 -28.67 -19.91 -10.48
C VAL A 11 -30.13 -19.97 -10.92
N LYS A 12 -30.93 -18.93 -10.64
CA LYS A 12 -32.33 -18.82 -11.07
C LYS A 12 -32.52 -18.41 -12.53
N GLY A 13 -31.45 -18.07 -13.24
CA GLY A 13 -31.51 -17.67 -14.65
C GLY A 13 -32.11 -16.28 -14.88
N GLU A 14 -31.99 -15.39 -13.90
CA GLU A 14 -32.47 -14.00 -13.98
C GLU A 14 -31.72 -13.20 -15.07
N SER A 15 -32.28 -12.06 -15.48
CA SER A 15 -31.69 -11.28 -16.59
C SER A 15 -30.30 -10.74 -16.24
N GLN A 16 -29.44 -10.66 -17.26
CA GLN A 16 -28.10 -10.12 -17.11
C GLN A 16 -28.13 -8.65 -16.65
N GLU A 17 -29.14 -7.87 -17.05
CA GLU A 17 -29.29 -6.49 -16.55
C GLU A 17 -29.49 -6.45 -15.03
N LEU A 18 -30.38 -7.29 -14.48
CA LEU A 18 -30.68 -7.32 -13.04
C LEU A 18 -29.46 -7.79 -12.23
N ILE A 19 -28.75 -8.80 -12.72
CA ILE A 19 -27.51 -9.29 -12.11
C ILE A 19 -26.47 -8.18 -12.09
N ASN A 20 -26.28 -7.48 -13.21
CA ASN A 20 -25.31 -6.38 -13.32
C ASN A 20 -25.68 -5.18 -12.43
N GLU A 21 -26.96 -4.85 -12.30
CA GLU A 21 -27.43 -3.78 -11.42
C GLU A 21 -27.15 -4.10 -9.95
N LYS A 22 -27.45 -5.35 -9.53
CA LYS A 22 -27.18 -5.80 -8.16
C LYS A 22 -25.68 -5.83 -7.85
N ILE A 23 -24.84 -6.22 -8.81
CA ILE A 23 -23.38 -6.15 -8.69
C ILE A 23 -22.93 -4.70 -8.51
N LYS A 24 -23.42 -3.77 -9.35
CA LYS A 24 -23.05 -2.35 -9.24
C LYS A 24 -23.40 -1.76 -7.87
N LEU A 25 -24.55 -2.13 -7.30
CA LEU A 25 -24.95 -1.68 -5.96
C LEU A 25 -24.01 -2.20 -4.86
N ILE A 26 -23.61 -3.47 -4.96
CA ILE A 26 -22.65 -4.06 -4.02
C ILE A 26 -21.30 -3.37 -4.15
N GLU A 27 -20.80 -3.21 -5.38
CA GLU A 27 -19.51 -2.58 -5.60
C GLU A 27 -19.51 -1.12 -5.13
N ALA A 28 -20.62 -0.37 -5.31
CA ALA A 28 -20.75 1.01 -4.86
C ALA A 28 -20.60 1.18 -3.34
N GLU A 29 -20.92 0.15 -2.56
CA GLU A 29 -20.78 0.16 -1.09
C GLU A 29 -19.44 -0.41 -0.61
N GLU A 30 -18.67 -1.09 -1.47
CA GLU A 30 -17.36 -1.64 -1.13
C GLU A 30 -16.32 -0.51 -1.02
N SER A 31 -15.53 -0.58 0.05
CA SER A 31 -14.38 0.30 0.24
C SER A 31 -13.33 0.10 -0.86
N ILE A 32 -12.51 1.13 -1.10
CA ILE A 32 -11.42 1.04 -2.08
C ILE A 32 -10.47 -0.13 -1.75
N TYR A 33 -10.20 -0.36 -0.46
CA TYR A 33 -9.36 -1.47 0.01
C TYR A 33 -9.97 -2.84 -0.32
N GLU A 34 -11.26 -3.06 -0.04
CA GLU A 34 -11.94 -4.32 -0.36
C GLU A 34 -11.96 -4.60 -1.87
N ARG A 35 -12.09 -3.55 -2.69
CA ARG A 35 -11.99 -3.68 -4.14
C ARG A 35 -10.59 -4.09 -4.58
N LEU A 36 -9.53 -3.50 -4.04
CA LEU A 36 -8.15 -3.87 -4.36
C LEU A 36 -7.80 -5.28 -3.91
N GLU A 37 -8.20 -5.68 -2.70
CA GLU A 37 -8.00 -7.04 -2.20
C GLU A 37 -8.69 -8.09 -3.07
N ARG A 38 -9.87 -7.75 -3.61
CA ARG A 38 -10.59 -8.62 -4.54
C ARG A 38 -9.94 -8.71 -5.91
N LEU A 39 -9.43 -7.60 -6.45
CA LEU A 39 -8.81 -7.54 -7.78
C LEU A 39 -7.42 -8.21 -7.79
N PHE A 40 -6.68 -8.08 -6.69
CA PHE A 40 -5.34 -8.65 -6.53
C PHE A 40 -5.30 -9.58 -5.31
N PRO A 41 -5.99 -10.73 -5.38
CA PRO A 41 -6.02 -11.66 -4.27
C PRO A 41 -4.65 -12.29 -4.06
N GLY A 42 -4.30 -12.51 -2.79
CA GLY A 42 -3.06 -13.16 -2.39
C GLY A 42 -2.23 -12.33 -1.42
N TYR A 43 -1.34 -13.02 -0.72
CA TYR A 43 -0.57 -12.46 0.38
C TYR A 43 0.30 -11.26 -0.03
N PHE A 44 0.92 -11.32 -1.22
CA PHE A 44 1.74 -10.22 -1.73
C PHE A 44 0.93 -8.95 -2.04
N GLY A 45 -0.25 -9.09 -2.65
CA GLY A 45 -1.16 -7.96 -2.90
C GLY A 45 -1.66 -7.33 -1.60
N GLN A 46 -2.05 -8.17 -0.63
CA GLN A 46 -2.43 -7.72 0.70
C GLN A 46 -1.29 -6.97 1.41
N MET A 47 -0.05 -7.46 1.31
CA MET A 47 1.13 -6.76 1.85
C MET A 47 1.35 -5.40 1.19
N LEU A 48 1.23 -5.33 -0.14
CA LEU A 48 1.42 -4.08 -0.89
C LEU A 48 0.39 -3.02 -0.48
N PHE A 49 -0.87 -3.40 -0.32
CA PHE A 49 -1.94 -2.48 0.06
C PHE A 49 -2.04 -2.25 1.56
N ALA A 50 -1.40 -3.08 2.39
CA ALA A 50 -1.44 -2.93 3.84
C ALA A 50 -1.01 -1.52 4.28
N ALA A 51 0.00 -0.93 3.64
CA ALA A 51 0.46 0.43 3.93
C ALA A 51 -0.59 1.52 3.66
N TYR A 52 -1.50 1.25 2.71
CA TYR A 52 -2.56 2.17 2.29
C TYR A 52 -3.88 1.91 3.00
N GLN A 53 -4.06 0.75 3.63
CA GLN A 53 -5.31 0.33 4.27
C GLN A 53 -5.96 1.40 5.16
N PRO A 54 -5.24 2.19 6.00
CA PRO A 54 -5.87 3.24 6.81
C PRO A 54 -6.62 4.29 5.99
N PHE A 55 -6.22 4.51 4.73
CA PHE A 55 -6.70 5.59 3.87
C PHE A 55 -7.71 5.14 2.80
N LEU A 56 -7.92 3.82 2.68
CA LEU A 56 -8.72 3.21 1.62
C LEU A 56 -10.02 2.58 2.15
N ASN A 57 -10.48 3.00 3.34
CA ASN A 57 -11.67 2.45 3.99
C ASN A 57 -13.00 3.07 3.50
N GLU A 58 -12.92 4.14 2.71
CA GLU A 58 -14.08 4.81 2.14
C GLU A 58 -14.46 4.18 0.78
N PRO A 59 -15.75 4.20 0.40
CA PRO A 59 -16.18 3.79 -0.92
C PRO A 59 -15.69 4.79 -1.98
N LEU A 60 -15.45 4.29 -3.19
CA LEU A 60 -14.97 5.12 -4.30
C LEU A 60 -16.07 6.06 -4.82
N GLU A 61 -15.80 7.36 -4.85
CA GLU A 61 -16.69 8.36 -5.42
C GLU A 61 -16.67 8.36 -6.97
N LYS A 62 -17.62 9.09 -7.57
CA LYS A 62 -17.85 9.04 -9.03
C LYS A 62 -16.69 9.66 -9.82
N ASP A 63 -16.13 10.75 -9.31
CA ASP A 63 -14.99 11.49 -9.87
C ASP A 63 -13.64 10.81 -9.61
N GLU A 64 -13.55 9.99 -8.57
CA GLU A 64 -12.36 9.18 -8.23
C GLU A 64 -12.20 7.93 -9.14
N LYS A 65 -13.31 7.47 -9.74
CA LYS A 65 -13.37 6.21 -10.50
C LYS A 65 -12.35 6.11 -11.64
N GLU A 66 -12.18 7.17 -12.42
CA GLU A 66 -11.22 7.17 -13.53
C GLU A 66 -9.78 6.99 -13.04
N ALA A 67 -9.42 7.59 -11.91
CA ALA A 67 -8.08 7.48 -11.33
C ALA A 67 -7.84 6.08 -10.79
N PHE A 68 -8.83 5.50 -10.11
CA PHE A 68 -8.77 4.12 -9.64
C PHE A 68 -8.61 3.11 -10.78
N GLU A 69 -9.38 3.26 -11.86
CA GLU A 69 -9.27 2.38 -13.04
C GLU A 69 -7.89 2.46 -13.71
N LYS A 70 -7.32 3.68 -13.81
CA LYS A 70 -5.93 3.87 -14.27
C LYS A 70 -4.92 3.21 -13.35
N TYR A 71 -5.15 3.23 -12.04
CA TYR A 71 -4.27 2.59 -11.06
C TYR A 71 -4.32 1.07 -11.16
N VAL A 72 -5.52 0.49 -11.30
CA VAL A 72 -5.69 -0.95 -11.55
C VAL A 72 -4.99 -1.36 -12.85
N ASN A 73 -5.22 -0.62 -13.95
CA ASN A 73 -4.54 -0.89 -15.21
C ASN A 73 -3.01 -0.75 -15.09
N TYR A 74 -2.52 0.22 -14.31
CA TYR A 74 -1.09 0.32 -14.03
C TYR A 74 -0.55 -0.94 -13.35
N LEU A 75 -1.23 -1.43 -12.30
CA LEU A 75 -0.83 -2.65 -11.58
C LEU A 75 -0.88 -3.89 -12.46
N ASP A 76 -1.91 -4.03 -13.31
CA ASP A 76 -2.07 -5.17 -14.23
C ASP A 76 -0.95 -5.25 -15.28
N ASN A 77 -0.33 -4.11 -15.60
CA ASN A 77 0.76 -4.02 -16.58
C ASN A 77 2.16 -4.04 -15.94
N LEU A 78 2.26 -4.23 -14.62
CA LEU A 78 3.57 -4.34 -13.97
C LEU A 78 4.27 -5.65 -14.37
N PRO A 79 5.58 -5.59 -14.70
CA PRO A 79 6.35 -6.81 -14.90
C PRO A 79 6.49 -7.57 -13.58
N SER A 80 6.78 -8.87 -13.64
CA SER A 80 7.06 -9.64 -12.42
C SER A 80 8.39 -9.23 -11.79
N LEU A 81 8.38 -8.95 -10.49
CA LEU A 81 9.60 -8.70 -9.73
C LEU A 81 10.48 -9.95 -9.72
N GLN A 82 11.71 -9.82 -10.23
CA GLN A 82 12.64 -10.94 -10.35
C GLN A 82 13.45 -11.11 -9.06
N LEU A 83 13.09 -12.11 -8.27
CA LEU A 83 13.80 -12.52 -7.05
C LEU A 83 14.37 -13.93 -7.23
N SER A 84 15.59 -14.17 -6.74
CA SER A 84 16.19 -15.51 -6.66
C SER A 84 15.43 -16.38 -5.66
N LYS A 85 15.66 -17.69 -5.69
CA LYS A 85 15.02 -18.61 -4.74
C LYS A 85 15.41 -18.28 -3.29
N ASP A 86 16.68 -17.97 -3.04
CA ASP A 86 17.16 -17.57 -1.72
C ASP A 86 16.50 -16.28 -1.21
N GLU A 87 16.28 -15.31 -2.11
CA GLU A 87 15.58 -14.05 -1.77
C GLU A 87 14.12 -14.29 -1.45
N GLN A 88 13.44 -15.14 -2.24
CA GLN A 88 12.04 -15.52 -1.99
C GLN A 88 11.89 -16.23 -0.64
N ASP A 89 12.74 -17.23 -0.36
CA ASP A 89 12.70 -18.01 0.87
C ASP A 89 13.02 -17.13 2.09
N TYR A 90 13.93 -16.17 1.93
CA TYR A 90 14.24 -15.20 2.98
C TYR A 90 13.05 -14.28 3.27
N ILE A 91 12.38 -13.73 2.25
CA ILE A 91 11.18 -12.91 2.42
C ILE A 91 10.06 -13.70 3.10
N GLU A 92 9.81 -14.93 2.64
CA GLU A 92 8.76 -15.79 3.21
C GLU A 92 9.01 -16.07 4.69
N LYS A 93 10.27 -16.35 5.06
CA LYS A 93 10.67 -16.56 6.45
C LYS A 93 10.43 -15.33 7.31
N ILE A 94 10.83 -14.14 6.87
CA ILE A 94 10.64 -12.93 7.67
C ILE A 94 9.18 -12.48 7.68
N SER A 95 8.44 -12.64 6.58
CA SER A 95 7.05 -12.22 6.46
C SER A 95 6.14 -13.08 7.34
N SER A 96 6.49 -14.35 7.56
CA SER A 96 5.77 -15.26 8.47
C SER A 96 5.62 -14.74 9.90
N THR A 97 6.50 -13.82 10.33
CA THR A 97 6.45 -13.21 11.67
C THR A 97 5.54 -11.99 11.78
N PHE A 98 5.01 -11.47 10.66
CA PHE A 98 4.13 -10.31 10.64
C PHE A 98 2.68 -10.73 10.46
N ASP A 99 1.86 -10.50 11.48
CA ASP A 99 0.41 -10.64 11.38
C ASP A 99 -0.26 -9.30 11.00
N MET A 100 -1.54 -9.38 10.65
CA MET A 100 -2.32 -8.19 10.27
C MET A 100 -2.46 -7.17 11.43
N GLN A 101 -2.37 -7.62 12.69
CA GLN A 101 -2.44 -6.72 13.84
C GLN A 101 -1.18 -5.87 13.95
N THR A 102 -0.01 -6.49 13.75
CA THR A 102 1.29 -5.83 13.70
C THR A 102 1.33 -4.79 12.59
N LEU A 103 0.85 -5.13 11.39
CA LEU A 103 0.79 -4.19 10.28
C LEU A 103 -0.11 -2.98 10.59
N LYS A 104 -1.30 -3.21 11.17
CA LYS A 104 -2.19 -2.13 11.60
C LYS A 104 -1.54 -1.22 12.65
N LYS A 105 -0.83 -1.80 13.62
CA LYS A 105 -0.09 -1.03 14.63
C LYS A 105 1.00 -0.18 13.98
N VAL A 106 1.81 -0.78 13.10
CA VAL A 106 2.88 -0.07 12.38
C VAL A 106 2.32 1.12 11.58
N ASN A 107 1.20 0.94 10.88
CA ASN A 107 0.57 2.03 10.15
C ASN A 107 0.07 3.15 11.07
N LYS A 108 -0.58 2.80 12.19
CA LYS A 108 -1.03 3.79 13.18
C LYS A 108 0.14 4.58 13.76
N ASP A 109 1.22 3.89 14.14
CA ASP A 109 2.41 4.52 14.71
C ASP A 109 3.07 5.46 13.68
N LYS A 110 3.12 5.07 12.40
CA LYS A 110 3.59 5.94 11.30
C LYS A 110 2.74 7.19 11.15
N ILE A 111 1.41 7.06 11.14
CA ILE A 111 0.51 8.21 11.03
C ILE A 111 0.73 9.16 12.21
N ASN A 112 0.75 8.63 13.44
CA ASN A 112 0.98 9.43 14.65
C ASN A 112 2.32 10.18 14.63
N ALA A 113 3.37 9.53 14.12
CA ALA A 113 4.69 10.15 13.97
C ALA A 113 4.65 11.32 12.98
N ILE A 114 3.92 11.20 11.87
CA ILE A 114 3.78 12.29 10.89
C ILE A 114 2.92 13.44 11.43
N GLU A 115 1.87 13.15 12.19
CA GLU A 115 1.04 14.19 12.83
C GLU A 115 1.83 15.03 13.85
N ASN A 116 2.85 14.46 14.49
CA ASN A 116 3.65 15.11 15.55
C ASN A 116 5.16 15.09 15.23
N VAL A 117 5.52 15.34 13.96
CA VAL A 117 6.87 15.09 13.44
C VAL A 117 8.00 15.73 14.24
N GLU A 118 7.87 17.00 14.66
CA GLU A 118 8.95 17.68 15.38
C GLU A 118 9.24 17.05 16.74
N GLU A 119 8.18 16.72 17.49
CA GLU A 119 8.29 16.07 18.79
C GLU A 119 8.83 14.64 18.61
N TRP A 120 8.26 13.90 17.67
CA TRP A 120 8.68 12.54 17.37
C TRP A 120 10.16 12.46 16.97
N LEU A 121 10.64 13.37 16.12
CA LEU A 121 12.06 13.44 15.72
C LEU A 121 12.98 13.75 16.91
N LYS A 122 12.58 14.67 17.81
CA LYS A 122 13.36 15.01 19.01
C LYS A 122 13.47 13.81 19.96
N GLU A 123 12.35 13.15 20.22
CA GLU A 123 12.29 11.99 21.13
C GLU A 123 13.02 10.77 20.57
N ASN A 124 13.00 10.58 19.25
CA ASN A 124 13.55 9.39 18.60
C ASN A 124 14.95 9.62 17.98
N ASN A 125 15.57 10.78 18.18
CA ASN A 125 16.83 11.15 17.54
C ASN A 125 17.96 10.11 17.70
N ASN A 126 18.12 9.55 18.91
CA ASN A 126 19.13 8.51 19.17
C ASN A 126 18.82 7.22 18.39
N VAL A 127 17.55 6.80 18.36
CA VAL A 127 17.10 5.60 17.64
C VAL A 127 17.30 5.78 16.13
N ILE A 128 16.97 6.96 15.60
CA ILE A 128 17.21 7.31 14.20
C ILE A 128 18.70 7.21 13.89
N SER A 129 19.55 7.82 14.71
CA SER A 129 21.01 7.81 14.51
C SER A 129 21.58 6.39 14.51
N GLN A 130 21.16 5.53 15.43
CA GLN A 130 21.56 4.13 15.48
C GLN A 130 21.09 3.35 14.25
N TYR A 131 19.85 3.58 13.83
CA TYR A 131 19.31 2.96 12.63
C TYR A 131 20.11 3.38 11.39
N GLU A 132 20.47 4.65 11.25
CA GLU A 132 21.28 5.13 10.14
C GLU A 132 22.69 4.55 10.14
N GLN A 133 23.33 4.44 11.31
CA GLN A 133 24.62 3.76 11.43
C GLN A 133 24.53 2.29 11.01
N TYR A 134 23.50 1.58 11.47
CA TYR A 134 23.24 0.20 11.05
C TYR A 134 23.04 0.10 9.53
N LYS A 135 22.22 0.99 8.94
CA LYS A 135 21.97 1.01 7.50
C LYS A 135 23.22 1.35 6.68
N ASN A 136 24.22 2.01 7.26
CA ASN A 136 25.51 2.28 6.62
C ASN A 136 26.61 1.25 6.96
N SER A 137 26.32 0.28 7.85
CA SER A 137 27.29 -0.76 8.23
C SER A 137 27.55 -1.76 7.10
N GLU A 138 28.75 -2.35 7.08
CA GLU A 138 29.09 -3.44 6.15
C GLU A 138 28.17 -4.65 6.32
N GLU A 139 27.75 -4.94 7.55
CA GLU A 139 26.81 -6.03 7.85
C GLU A 139 25.51 -5.85 7.06
N TYR A 140 24.91 -4.66 7.14
CA TYR A 140 23.68 -4.38 6.43
C TYR A 140 23.89 -4.29 4.92
N GLN A 141 24.94 -3.60 4.46
CA GLN A 141 25.20 -3.39 3.04
C GLN A 141 25.44 -4.71 2.28
N ASN A 142 26.05 -5.70 2.94
CA ASN A 142 26.27 -7.03 2.37
C ASN A 142 25.14 -8.03 2.66
N SER A 143 24.07 -7.60 3.33
CA SER A 143 22.95 -8.47 3.70
C SER A 143 22.03 -8.80 2.51
N LEU A 144 21.37 -9.96 2.58
CA LEU A 144 20.32 -10.33 1.62
C LEU A 144 19.13 -9.35 1.65
N MET A 145 18.83 -8.78 2.82
CA MET A 145 17.80 -7.74 2.95
C MET A 145 18.12 -6.50 2.12
N LYS A 146 19.39 -6.06 2.08
CA LYS A 146 19.79 -4.92 1.24
C LYS A 146 19.63 -5.24 -0.25
N GLN A 147 20.02 -6.44 -0.68
CA GLN A 147 19.85 -6.87 -2.07
C GLN A 147 18.38 -6.86 -2.50
N ILE A 148 17.49 -7.41 -1.66
CA ILE A 148 16.04 -7.39 -1.87
C ILE A 148 15.51 -5.96 -1.91
N GLN A 149 15.90 -5.12 -0.95
CA GLN A 149 15.47 -3.72 -0.89
C GLN A 149 15.87 -2.97 -2.16
N ASP A 150 17.09 -3.14 -2.66
CA ASP A 150 17.56 -2.46 -3.86
C ASP A 150 16.79 -2.90 -5.11
N LYS A 151 16.54 -4.21 -5.25
CA LYS A 151 15.71 -4.74 -6.34
C LYS A 151 14.32 -4.16 -6.31
N LEU A 152 13.68 -4.09 -5.13
CA LEU A 152 12.36 -3.50 -4.98
C LEU A 152 12.37 -2.00 -5.30
N GLN A 153 13.36 -1.24 -4.82
CA GLN A 153 13.48 0.18 -5.10
C GLN A 153 13.69 0.47 -6.59
N ASN A 154 14.58 -0.28 -7.24
CA ASN A 154 14.81 -0.14 -8.67
C ASN A 154 13.56 -0.53 -9.46
N PHE A 155 12.89 -1.63 -9.09
CA PHE A 155 11.62 -2.02 -9.69
C PHE A 155 10.57 -0.91 -9.61
N MET A 156 10.40 -0.26 -8.46
CA MET A 156 9.45 0.85 -8.31
C MET A 156 9.82 2.05 -9.20
N LYS A 157 11.12 2.41 -9.27
CA LYS A 157 11.59 3.51 -10.12
C LYS A 157 11.45 3.19 -11.61
N ASP A 158 11.91 2.03 -12.04
CA ASP A 158 11.89 1.60 -13.44
C ASP A 158 10.45 1.50 -13.98
N ASN A 159 9.50 1.16 -13.10
CA ASN A 159 8.08 1.11 -13.41
C ASN A 159 7.31 2.38 -13.01
N LYS A 160 8.01 3.51 -12.83
CA LYS A 160 7.39 4.84 -12.64
C LYS A 160 6.37 4.91 -11.51
N TYR A 161 6.60 4.18 -10.43
CA TYR A 161 5.68 4.09 -9.29
C TYR A 161 5.40 5.46 -8.68
N TYR A 162 6.44 6.28 -8.49
CA TYR A 162 6.31 7.59 -7.87
C TYR A 162 5.64 8.62 -8.79
N GLU A 163 5.75 8.45 -10.10
CA GLU A 163 5.21 9.34 -11.12
C GLU A 163 3.80 8.97 -11.58
N ILE A 164 3.40 7.71 -11.44
CA ILE A 164 2.09 7.19 -11.87
C ILE A 164 1.26 6.73 -10.68
N ALA A 165 1.76 5.76 -9.91
CA ALA A 165 0.97 5.11 -8.88
C ALA A 165 0.60 6.08 -7.75
N ILE A 166 1.58 6.79 -7.18
CA ILE A 166 1.36 7.72 -6.06
C ILE A 166 0.38 8.84 -6.43
N PRO A 167 0.51 9.57 -7.57
CA PRO A 167 -0.47 10.57 -7.97
C PRO A 167 -1.88 10.02 -8.16
N LEU A 168 -2.03 8.79 -8.67
CA LEU A 168 -3.33 8.16 -8.81
C LEU A 168 -3.95 7.85 -7.45
N ILE A 169 -3.18 7.26 -6.51
CA ILE A 169 -3.67 6.96 -5.15
C ILE A 169 -4.12 8.24 -4.45
N ARG A 170 -3.31 9.30 -4.51
CA ARG A 170 -3.68 10.62 -3.98
C ARG A 170 -4.96 11.18 -4.59
N LYS A 171 -5.23 10.89 -5.87
CA LYS A 171 -6.43 11.37 -6.56
C LYS A 171 -7.71 10.61 -6.19
N PHE A 172 -7.64 9.32 -5.86
CA PHE A 172 -8.82 8.52 -5.49
C PHE A 172 -8.95 8.29 -3.97
N SER A 173 -8.06 8.85 -3.15
CA SER A 173 -8.11 8.74 -1.70
C SER A 173 -7.73 10.07 -1.07
N THR A 174 -8.75 10.85 -0.72
CA THR A 174 -8.58 12.16 -0.07
C THR A 174 -7.78 12.05 1.23
N SER A 175 -8.09 11.05 2.07
CA SER A 175 -7.35 10.84 3.33
C SER A 175 -5.88 10.46 3.11
N TYR A 176 -5.53 9.77 2.02
CA TYR A 176 -4.14 9.51 1.67
C TYR A 176 -3.44 10.78 1.16
N ASP A 177 -4.13 11.61 0.37
CA ASP A 177 -3.58 12.88 -0.11
C ASP A 177 -3.22 13.82 1.05
N GLU A 178 -4.13 13.97 2.01
CA GLU A 178 -3.90 14.77 3.23
C GLU A 178 -2.70 14.23 4.03
N TYR A 179 -2.61 12.91 4.20
CA TYR A 179 -1.46 12.28 4.85
C TYR A 179 -0.16 12.50 4.08
N TYR A 180 -0.20 12.39 2.75
CA TYR A 180 0.98 12.55 1.90
C TYR A 180 1.52 13.99 1.94
N GLU A 181 0.64 15.00 1.97
CA GLU A 181 1.04 16.40 2.15
C GLU A 181 1.74 16.63 3.50
N LYS A 182 1.27 16.01 4.58
CA LYS A 182 1.95 16.05 5.88
C LYS A 182 3.29 15.33 5.84
N LEU A 183 3.37 14.21 5.13
CA LEU A 183 4.61 13.45 4.93
C LEU A 183 5.68 14.27 4.18
N LEU A 184 5.29 15.06 3.17
CA LEU A 184 6.22 15.96 2.47
C LEU A 184 6.79 17.03 3.41
N LYS A 185 5.95 17.68 4.21
CA LYS A 185 6.38 18.66 5.22
C LYS A 185 7.29 18.02 6.27
N ALA A 186 6.95 16.81 6.73
CA ALA A 186 7.77 16.06 7.67
C ALA A 186 9.17 15.76 7.10
N ASN A 187 9.27 15.45 5.80
CA ASN A 187 10.54 15.25 5.12
C ASN A 187 11.36 16.54 5.02
N GLU A 188 10.74 17.69 4.75
CA GLU A 188 11.43 18.99 4.77
C GLU A 188 12.03 19.30 6.15
N ILE A 189 11.24 19.15 7.21
CA ILE A 189 11.68 19.33 8.61
C ILE A 189 12.86 18.40 8.92
N TYR A 190 12.76 17.13 8.54
CA TYR A 190 13.82 16.15 8.77
C TYR A 190 15.14 16.55 8.08
N LEU A 191 15.06 17.00 6.83
CA LEU A 191 16.24 17.44 6.07
C LEU A 191 16.85 18.72 6.65
N ASP A 192 16.04 19.66 7.13
CA ASP A 192 16.52 20.88 7.75
C ASP A 192 17.18 20.63 9.12
N MET A 193 16.70 19.65 9.89
CA MET A 193 17.36 19.23 11.14
C MET A 193 18.75 18.60 10.92
N LYS A 194 19.04 18.16 9.70
CA LYS A 194 20.32 17.52 9.33
C LYS A 194 21.34 18.47 8.72
N LYS A 195 20.94 19.69 8.37
CA LYS A 195 21.85 20.74 7.89
C LYS A 195 22.63 21.34 9.05
#